data_AF-A0A381TMR6-F1
#
_entry.id   AF-A0A381TMR6-F1
#
_cell.length_a   1.000
_cell.length_b   1.000
_cell.length_c   1.000
_cell.angle_alpha   90.00
_cell.angle_beta   90.00
_cell.angle_gamma   90.00
#
_symmetry.space_group_name_H-M   'P 1'
#
loop_
_entity.id
_entity.type
_entity.pdbx_description
1 polymer ?
#
loop_
_entity_poly.entity_id
_entity_poly.type
_entity_poly.pdbx_seq_one_letter_code
_entity_poly.pdbx_strand_id
1 'polypeptide(L)' 'MSGLGKGITASSIGYLLKSAGLRVTILKLDPYLNVDPGTMNPYQHGEVFVLD' A
#
# COMPACT_ATOMS: atom_id res chain seq x y z
N MET A 1 7.47 -14.58 1.51
CA MET A 1 8.06 -13.57 2.41
C MET A 1 7.26 -12.26 2.32
N SER A 2 6.27 -12.11 3.20
CA SER A 2 5.55 -10.84 3.41
C SER A 2 6.17 -10.09 4.59
N GLY A 3 6.02 -8.76 4.68
CA GLY A 3 6.49 -7.98 5.86
C GLY A 3 7.90 -7.37 5.82
N LEU A 4 8.65 -7.46 4.71
CA LEU A 4 9.99 -6.85 4.58
C LEU A 4 10.01 -5.32 4.44
N GLY A 5 8.90 -4.63 4.69
CA GLY A 5 8.83 -3.18 4.50
C GLY A 5 8.70 -2.73 3.03
N LYS A 6 8.28 -3.61 2.11
CA LYS A 6 8.11 -3.28 0.67
C LYS A 6 7.26 -2.03 0.42
N GLY A 7 6.21 -1.81 1.22
CA GLY A 7 5.37 -0.61 1.12
C GLY A 7 6.13 0.67 1.47
N ILE A 8 6.93 0.65 2.55
CA ILE A 8 7.77 1.78 2.95
C ILE A 8 8.80 2.08 1.86
N THR A 9 9.51 1.07 1.38
CA THR A 9 10.51 1.23 0.32
C THR A 9 9.90 1.80 -0.96
N ALA A 10 8.76 1.27 -1.42
CA ALA A 10 8.08 1.76 -2.62
C ALA A 10 7.62 3.22 -2.45
N SER A 11 7.06 3.58 -1.29
CA SER A 11 6.66 4.96 -0.99
C SER A 11 7.86 5.92 -0.95
N SER A 12 8.97 5.51 -0.34
CA SER A 12 10.20 6.32 -0.31
C SER A 12 10.77 6.56 -1.72
N ILE A 13 10.78 5.54 -2.57
CA ILE A 13 11.20 5.68 -3.98
C ILE A 13 10.24 6.61 -4.74
N GLY A 14 8.93 6.44 -4.58
CA GLY A 14 7.92 7.29 -5.19
C GLY A 14 8.09 8.76 -4.81
N TYR A 15 8.43 9.03 -3.54
CA TYR A 15 8.75 10.37 -3.05
C TYR A 15 9.97 10.97 -3.76
N LEU A 16 11.07 10.23 -3.84
CA LEU A 16 12.29 10.70 -4.52
C LEU A 16 12.05 11.02 -6.01
N LEU A 17 11.29 10.17 -6.70
CA LEU A 17 10.93 10.41 -8.10
C LEU A 17 10.04 11.65 -8.27
N LYS A 18 9.10 11.87 -7.35
CA LYS A 18 8.29 13.09 -7.31
C LYS A 18 9.14 14.34 -7.03
N SER A 19 10.12 14.25 -6.13
CA SER A 19 11.10 15.31 -5.88
C SER A 19 11.99 15.61 -7.08
N ALA A 20 12.21 14.62 -7.97
CA ALA A 20 12.89 14.81 -9.25
C ALA A 20 12.00 15.42 -10.35
N GLY A 21 10.78 15.87 -10.02
CA GLY A 21 9.85 16.51 -10.95
C GLY A 21 9.01 15.54 -11.80
N LEU A 22 9.06 14.24 -11.51
CA LEU A 22 8.25 13.25 -12.23
C LEU A 22 6.84 13.17 -11.63
N ARG A 23 5.85 12.94 -12.49
CA ARG A 23 4.49 12.58 -12.05
C ARG A 23 4.45 11.09 -11.73
N VAL A 24 4.18 10.76 -10.48
CA VAL A 24 4.19 9.38 -9.97
C VAL A 24 2.87 9.07 -9.28
N THR A 25 2.39 7.84 -9.47
CA THR A 25 1.27 7.25 -8.72
C THR A 25 1.67 5.86 -8.24
N ILE A 26 1.00 5.35 -7.20
CA ILE A 26 1.27 4.03 -6.60
C ILE A 26 0.08 3.11 -6.87
N LEU A 27 0.35 1.89 -7.29
CA LEU A 27 -0.64 0.81 -7.40
C LEU A 27 -0.25 -0.32 -6.45
N LYS A 28 -1.11 -0.59 -5.47
CA LYS A 28 -0.98 -1.76 -4.59
C LYS A 28 -1.75 -2.92 -5.21
N LEU A 29 -1.10 -4.08 -5.30
CA LEU A 29 -1.74 -5.34 -5.69
C LEU A 29 -1.82 -6.24 -4.47
N ASP A 30 -3.01 -6.71 -4.15
CA ASP A 30 -3.28 -7.65 -3.06
C ASP A 30 -3.71 -9.00 -3.64
N PRO A 31 -3.03 -10.10 -3.30
CA PRO A 31 -3.34 -11.42 -3.84
C PRO A 31 -4.54 -12.10 -3.16
N TYR A 32 -5.29 -11.37 -2.33
CA TYR A 32 -6.46 -11.89 -1.63
C TYR A 32 -7.67 -11.96 -2.55
N LEU A 33 -8.58 -12.91 -2.27
CA LEU A 33 -9.84 -13.03 -3.02
C LEU A 33 -10.88 -11.99 -2.58
N ASN A 34 -10.78 -11.51 -1.33
CA ASN A 34 -11.64 -10.47 -0.80
C ASN A 34 -11.61 -9.26 -1.74
N VAL A 35 -12.80 -8.78 -2.12
CA VAL A 35 -12.94 -7.59 -2.99
C VAL A 35 -12.39 -6.35 -2.28
N ASP A 36 -12.65 -6.24 -0.98
CA ASP A 36 -12.19 -5.15 -0.13
C ASP A 36 -11.81 -5.65 1.28
N PRO A 37 -10.90 -4.94 1.97
CA PRO A 37 -10.45 -5.33 3.31
C PRO A 37 -11.49 -5.10 4.41
N GLY A 38 -12.63 -4.43 4.15
CA GLY A 38 -13.70 -4.21 5.11
C GLY A 38 -14.40 -5.49 5.58
N THR A 39 -14.23 -6.58 4.84
CA THR A 39 -14.71 -7.92 5.21
C THR A 39 -13.74 -8.70 6.10
N MET A 40 -12.53 -8.18 6.35
CA MET A 40 -11.47 -8.85 7.12
C MET A 40 -11.50 -8.41 8.60
N ASN A 41 -11.14 -9.31 9.52
CA ASN A 41 -11.04 -8.96 10.94
C ASN A 41 -9.82 -8.02 11.19
N PRO A 42 -10.03 -6.78 11.68
CA PRO A 42 -8.96 -5.78 11.77
C PRO A 42 -7.87 -6.15 12.78
N TYR A 43 -8.20 -6.88 13.85
CA TYR A 43 -7.22 -7.29 14.85
C TYR A 43 -6.27 -8.38 14.36
N GLN A 44 -6.62 -9.07 13.27
CA GLN A 44 -5.84 -10.16 12.70
C GLN A 44 -5.14 -9.78 11.41
N HIS A 45 -5.73 -8.87 10.63
CA HIS A 45 -5.26 -8.52 9.28
C HIS A 45 -4.77 -7.08 9.14
N GLY A 46 -4.90 -6.27 10.18
CA GLY A 46 -4.56 -4.85 10.16
C GLY A 46 -5.77 -3.96 9.91
N GLU A 47 -5.56 -2.65 10.05
CA GLU A 47 -6.60 -1.64 9.85
C GLU A 47 -7.06 -1.52 8.40
N VAL A 48 -8.29 -1.02 8.22
CA VAL A 48 -8.82 -0.61 6.92
C VAL A 48 -8.54 0.88 6.75
N PHE A 49 -7.84 1.24 5.67
CA PHE A 49 -7.50 2.63 5.40
C PHE A 49 -8.49 3.24 4.39
N VAL A 50 -9.14 4.34 4.77
CA VAL A 50 -10.04 5.11 3.91
C VAL A 50 -9.44 6.50 3.74
N LEU A 51 -9.29 6.94 2.50
CA LEU A 51 -8.71 8.22 2.10
C LEU A 51 -9.73 9.00 1.27
N ASP A 52 -9.59 10.33 1.26
CA ASP A 52 -10.40 11.26 0.44
C ASP A 52 -10.13 11.13 -1.07
#